data_AF-A0A6J2T6C9-F1
#
_entry.id   AF-A0A6J2T6C9-F1
#
_cell.length_a   1.000
_cell.length_b   1.000
_cell.length_c   1.000
_cell.angle_alpha   90.00
_cell.angle_beta   90.00
_cell.angle_gamma   90.00
#
_symmetry.space_group_name_H-M   'P 1'
#
loop_
_entity.id
_entity.type
_entity.pdbx_description
1 polymer ?
#
loop_
_entity_poly.entity_id
_entity_poly.type
_entity_poly.pdbx_seq_one_letter_code
_entity_poly.pdbx_strand_id
1 'polypeptide(L)'
;MSLRFEEAIDAVVKKIRLSMSSKRRKGFLSDTSCLANWLDEALRGRGSMFAGCLGNLAETASYIRGTLMDMPNDFSCYLHMELPFQFRAFLHRDGNIYLVSDCKNKVTVSRLVSTSMLQKCLREDLHSLMSMIPVVKCKSGRIYKLCYHSANIPISAHSIVATQLNPKTEDPLETCIAFEFLLTIKMPLTSHQLPPCLEKAQPNMNYWLALPISHYDVDFNSSSYLACSHNWQFINGQRRQQARTLVRLLYALSVRNDTLQTIGSHILKHTCINRFEFCGLDYADRPFASRVIDMMLMHGTSKLEALNMTFNQGRLVRLETNPALQSDCVKADVVRRLMKDHKDIVSPMKLYEMFWLFGFDDIKPPPQFGNQRRRQKNNKKAA
;
A
#
# COMPACT_ATOMS: atom_id res chain seq x y z
N MET A 1 -12.51 18.09 30.10
CA MET A 1 -12.28 18.88 28.87
C MET A 1 -12.23 17.92 27.71
N SER A 2 -12.86 18.24 26.58
CA SER A 2 -12.67 17.46 25.36
C SER A 2 -11.70 18.10 24.45
N LEU A 3 -10.86 17.23 23.91
CA LEU A 3 -9.96 17.53 22.84
C LEU A 3 -10.80 17.87 21.60
N ARG A 4 -10.41 18.95 20.92
CA ARG A 4 -10.81 19.17 19.52
C ARG A 4 -10.25 18.02 18.69
N PHE A 5 -10.87 17.71 17.55
CA PHE A 5 -10.46 16.60 16.69
C PHE A 5 -8.97 16.58 16.36
N GLU A 6 -8.40 17.76 16.11
CA GLU A 6 -6.97 17.93 15.84
C GLU A 6 -6.10 17.54 17.04
N GLU A 7 -6.47 17.96 18.25
CA GLU A 7 -5.76 17.63 19.48
C GLU A 7 -5.86 16.13 19.81
N ALA A 8 -6.99 15.49 19.50
CA ALA A 8 -7.16 14.05 19.66
C ALA A 8 -6.29 13.26 18.67
N ILE A 9 -6.27 13.68 17.39
CA ILE A 9 -5.41 13.09 16.37
C ILE A 9 -3.93 13.25 16.75
N ASP A 10 -3.51 14.41 17.24
CA ASP A 10 -2.13 14.65 17.66
C ASP A 10 -1.71 13.77 18.85
N ALA A 11 -2.60 13.56 19.82
CA ALA A 11 -2.36 12.66 20.94
C ALA A 11 -2.16 11.20 20.46
N VAL A 12 -3.01 10.73 19.55
CA VAL A 12 -2.91 9.38 18.95
C VAL A 12 -1.63 9.26 18.12
N VAL A 13 -1.32 10.26 17.31
CA VAL A 13 -0.10 10.33 16.49
C VAL A 13 1.15 10.23 17.38
N LYS A 14 1.17 10.94 18.52
CA LYS A 14 2.28 10.87 19.46
C LYS A 14 2.46 9.44 20.00
N LYS A 15 1.38 8.76 20.40
CA LYS A 15 1.42 7.35 20.82
C LYS A 15 1.93 6.43 19.69
N ILE A 16 1.44 6.60 18.46
CA ILE A 16 1.87 5.81 17.29
C ILE A 16 3.35 6.03 16.96
N ARG A 17 3.86 7.27 17.04
CA ARG A 17 5.27 7.58 16.78
C ARG A 17 6.20 6.87 17.76
N LEU A 18 5.79 6.77 19.02
CA LEU A 18 6.58 6.16 20.09
C LEU A 18 6.46 4.62 20.16
N SER A 19 5.57 4.01 19.37
CA SER A 19 5.26 2.57 19.45
C SER A 19 6.39 1.63 19.03
N MET A 20 7.44 2.14 18.39
CA MET A 20 8.59 1.38 17.89
C MET A 20 9.90 1.97 18.43
N SER A 21 10.63 1.21 19.25
CA SER A 21 11.94 1.61 19.73
C SER A 21 12.99 1.59 18.62
N SER A 22 14.03 2.42 18.75
CA SER A 22 15.15 2.48 17.79
C SER A 22 15.84 1.14 17.61
N LYS A 23 16.06 0.39 18.71
CA LYS A 23 16.62 -0.96 18.70
C LYS A 23 15.74 -1.94 17.92
N ARG A 24 14.43 -1.90 18.11
CA ARG A 24 13.48 -2.76 17.39
C ARG A 24 13.46 -2.42 15.90
N ARG A 25 13.43 -1.13 15.56
CA ARG A 25 13.52 -0.64 14.17
C ARG A 25 14.80 -1.11 13.48
N LYS A 26 15.96 -0.97 14.13
CA LYS A 26 17.25 -1.43 13.57
C LYS A 26 17.26 -2.93 13.34
N GLY A 27 16.74 -3.72 14.29
CA GLY A 27 16.59 -5.17 14.12
C GLY A 27 15.68 -5.53 12.95
N PHE A 28 14.51 -4.88 12.86
CA PHE A 28 13.58 -5.04 11.73
C PHE A 28 14.28 -4.79 10.39
N LEU A 29 14.94 -3.63 10.21
CA LEU A 29 15.59 -3.30 8.94
C LEU A 29 16.69 -4.31 8.58
N SER A 30 17.47 -4.75 9.57
CA SER A 30 18.50 -5.77 9.37
C SER A 30 17.92 -7.12 8.95
N ASP A 31 16.80 -7.55 9.55
CA ASP A 31 16.16 -8.81 9.24
C ASP A 31 15.51 -8.76 7.86
N THR A 32 14.89 -7.63 7.51
CA THR A 32 14.33 -7.37 6.19
C THR A 32 15.38 -7.52 5.09
N SER A 33 16.56 -6.90 5.23
CA SER A 33 17.66 -7.05 4.27
C SER A 33 18.17 -8.49 4.19
N CYS A 34 18.27 -9.18 5.34
CA CYS A 34 18.69 -10.58 5.38
C CYS A 34 17.73 -11.49 4.59
N LEU A 35 16.42 -11.31 4.79
CA LEU A 35 15.38 -12.09 4.11
C LEU A 35 15.34 -11.78 2.60
N ALA A 36 15.46 -10.50 2.22
CA ALA A 36 15.51 -10.09 0.82
C ALA A 36 16.71 -10.69 0.08
N ASN A 37 17.90 -10.66 0.69
CA ASN A 37 19.10 -11.26 0.11
C ASN A 37 18.98 -12.79 -0.01
N TRP A 38 18.41 -13.45 1.02
CA TRP A 38 18.18 -14.89 0.97
C TRP A 38 17.25 -15.28 -0.18
N LEU A 39 16.16 -14.53 -0.38
CA LEU A 39 15.23 -14.74 -1.50
C LEU A 39 15.94 -14.58 -2.85
N ASP A 40 16.76 -13.54 -2.99
CA ASP A 40 17.51 -13.24 -4.21
C ASP A 40 18.52 -14.34 -4.56
N GLU A 41 19.29 -14.79 -3.56
CA GLU A 41 20.23 -15.90 -3.69
C GLU A 41 19.51 -17.21 -4.07
N ALA A 42 18.35 -17.48 -3.47
CA ALA A 42 17.59 -18.68 -3.77
C ALA A 42 16.98 -18.66 -5.18
N LEU A 43 16.49 -17.51 -5.65
CA LEU A 43 16.07 -17.33 -7.04
C LEU A 43 17.24 -17.47 -8.02
N ARG A 44 18.41 -16.93 -7.67
CA ARG A 44 19.65 -17.08 -8.46
C ARG A 44 20.07 -18.54 -8.58
N GLY A 45 20.07 -19.29 -7.48
CA GLY A 45 20.41 -20.72 -7.48
C GLY A 45 19.49 -21.59 -8.35
N ARG A 46 18.29 -21.08 -8.67
CA ARG A 46 17.29 -21.73 -9.53
C ARG A 46 17.31 -21.26 -10.98
N GLY A 47 18.19 -20.31 -11.33
CA GLY A 47 18.23 -19.71 -12.67
C GLY A 47 16.97 -18.92 -13.01
N SER A 48 16.28 -18.36 -12.01
CA SER A 48 15.11 -17.51 -12.23
C SER A 48 15.47 -16.25 -13.00
N MET A 49 14.59 -15.80 -13.90
CA MET A 49 14.75 -14.52 -14.59
C MET A 49 14.60 -13.31 -13.66
N PHE A 50 14.07 -13.52 -12.45
CA PHE A 50 13.92 -12.50 -11.42
C PHE A 50 15.11 -12.47 -10.45
N ALA A 51 16.14 -13.30 -10.67
CA ALA A 51 17.37 -13.23 -9.90
C ALA A 51 18.03 -11.85 -10.08
N GLY A 52 18.44 -11.23 -8.98
CA GLY A 52 18.96 -9.85 -8.96
C GLY A 52 17.87 -8.76 -9.02
N CYS A 53 16.60 -9.12 -9.25
CA CYS A 53 15.49 -8.16 -9.29
C CYS A 53 14.90 -7.86 -7.89
N LEU A 54 15.40 -8.50 -6.83
CA LEU A 54 14.92 -8.27 -5.46
C LEU A 54 15.70 -7.18 -4.71
N GLY A 55 16.50 -6.37 -5.42
CA GLY A 55 17.38 -5.36 -4.83
C GLY A 55 16.66 -4.33 -3.96
N ASN A 56 15.42 -3.97 -4.30
CA ASN A 56 14.62 -3.03 -3.51
C ASN A 56 13.47 -3.70 -2.73
N LEU A 57 13.44 -5.03 -2.64
CA LEU A 57 12.38 -5.76 -1.93
C LEU A 57 12.26 -5.31 -0.47
N ALA A 58 13.38 -4.99 0.18
CA ALA A 58 13.41 -4.53 1.56
C ALA A 58 12.59 -3.24 1.79
N GLU A 59 12.50 -2.35 0.80
CA GLU A 59 11.71 -1.11 0.86
C GLU A 59 10.20 -1.40 0.92
N THR A 60 9.77 -2.55 0.40
CA THR A 60 8.36 -2.96 0.37
C THR A 60 7.86 -3.53 1.70
N ALA A 61 8.80 -3.79 2.61
CA ALA A 61 8.57 -4.51 3.84
C ALA A 61 7.74 -3.73 4.86
N SER A 62 6.97 -4.47 5.63
CA SER A 62 6.19 -3.96 6.75
C SER A 62 6.39 -4.87 7.95
N TYR A 63 6.89 -4.30 9.04
CA TYR A 63 6.90 -4.94 10.34
C TYR A 63 5.47 -4.92 10.90
N ILE A 64 4.92 -6.07 11.26
CA ILE A 64 3.57 -6.20 11.77
C ILE A 64 3.58 -6.95 13.11
N ARG A 65 2.81 -6.44 14.06
CA ARG A 65 2.60 -7.05 15.38
C ARG A 65 1.29 -6.59 15.99
N GLY A 66 0.24 -7.40 15.87
CA GLY A 66 -1.11 -7.00 16.28
C GLY A 66 -1.55 -5.70 15.56
N THR A 67 -1.93 -4.69 16.33
CA THR A 67 -2.32 -3.36 15.79
C THR A 67 -1.13 -2.47 15.42
N LEU A 68 0.11 -2.92 15.65
CA LEU A 68 1.31 -2.16 15.34
C LEU A 68 1.83 -2.52 13.95
N MET A 69 2.13 -1.48 13.18
CA MET A 69 2.81 -1.58 11.89
C MET A 69 3.99 -0.61 11.85
N ASP A 70 5.07 -1.01 11.17
CA ASP A 70 6.14 -0.09 10.78
C ASP A 70 6.69 -0.45 9.40
N MET A 71 7.43 0.47 8.79
CA MET A 71 8.00 0.36 7.46
C MET A 71 9.32 1.15 7.37
N PRO A 72 10.16 0.87 6.35
CA PRO A 72 11.34 1.66 6.01
C PRO A 72 11.02 3.14 5.81
N ASN A 73 12.03 4.01 5.85
CA ASN A 73 11.81 5.46 5.70
C ASN A 73 11.32 5.83 4.30
N ASP A 74 11.83 5.09 3.34
CA ASP A 74 11.71 5.11 1.89
C ASP A 74 10.77 4.00 1.40
N PHE A 75 9.80 3.61 2.23
CA PHE A 75 8.93 2.49 1.91
C PHE A 75 8.33 2.61 0.51
N SER A 76 8.22 1.48 -0.17
CA SER A 76 7.69 1.38 -1.53
C SER A 76 6.53 0.38 -1.57
N CYS A 77 5.72 0.46 -2.62
CA CYS A 77 4.79 -0.61 -3.00
C CYS A 77 5.23 -1.32 -4.28
N TYR A 78 6.34 -0.88 -4.87
CA TYR A 78 6.82 -1.34 -6.16
C TYR A 78 8.12 -2.11 -5.99
N LEU A 79 8.14 -3.33 -6.50
CA LEU A 79 9.36 -4.10 -6.72
C LEU A 79 9.86 -3.79 -8.13
N HIS A 80 10.99 -3.09 -8.22
CA HIS A 80 11.53 -2.64 -9.48
C HIS A 80 12.36 -3.75 -10.12
N MET A 81 12.00 -4.14 -11.35
CA MET A 81 12.79 -5.08 -12.14
C MET A 81 13.34 -4.41 -13.40
N GLU A 82 14.50 -4.88 -13.83
CA GLU A 82 15.05 -4.60 -15.17
C GLU A 82 14.95 -5.90 -15.96
N LEU A 83 14.32 -5.87 -17.14
CA LEU A 83 14.17 -7.08 -17.95
C LEU A 83 15.55 -7.50 -18.49
N PRO A 84 15.92 -8.80 -18.42
CA PRO A 84 17.25 -9.26 -18.83
C PRO A 84 17.39 -9.43 -20.36
N PHE A 85 16.56 -8.74 -21.14
CA PHE A 85 16.54 -8.82 -22.60
C PHE A 85 16.12 -7.47 -23.19
N GLN A 86 16.43 -7.26 -24.47
CA GLN A 86 16.13 -6.00 -25.14
C GLN A 86 14.64 -5.87 -25.45
N PHE A 87 14.09 -4.67 -25.23
CA PHE A 87 12.71 -4.33 -25.58
C PHE A 87 12.58 -2.83 -25.88
N ARG A 88 11.48 -2.44 -26.53
CA ARG A 88 11.11 -1.06 -26.79
C ARG A 88 9.74 -0.79 -26.19
N ALA A 89 9.55 0.38 -25.61
CA ALA A 89 8.24 0.82 -25.15
C ALA A 89 7.51 1.62 -26.24
N PHE A 90 6.24 1.32 -26.43
CA PHE A 90 5.34 2.03 -27.31
C PHE A 90 4.19 2.59 -26.48
N LEU A 91 4.00 3.91 -26.54
CA LEU A 91 2.84 4.56 -25.95
C LEU A 91 1.70 4.55 -26.96
N HIS A 92 0.59 3.91 -26.62
CA HIS A 92 -0.59 3.84 -27.45
C HIS A 92 -1.55 5.00 -27.13
N ARG A 93 -2.47 5.28 -28.05
CA ARG A 93 -3.39 6.44 -27.98
C ARG A 93 -4.38 6.38 -26.83
N ASP A 94 -4.64 5.18 -26.31
CA ASP A 94 -5.45 4.93 -25.12
C ASP A 94 -4.74 5.28 -23.80
N GLY A 95 -3.49 5.78 -23.87
CA GLY A 95 -2.66 6.10 -22.72
C GLY A 95 -1.93 4.90 -22.12
N ASN A 96 -2.09 3.70 -22.69
CA ASN A 96 -1.41 2.50 -22.25
C ASN A 96 -0.04 2.36 -22.89
N ILE A 97 0.83 1.60 -22.22
CA ILE A 97 2.18 1.31 -22.68
C ILE A 97 2.26 -0.15 -23.07
N TYR A 98 2.88 -0.43 -24.20
CA TYR A 98 3.14 -1.77 -24.69
C TYR A 98 4.65 -1.96 -24.82
N LEU A 99 5.15 -3.09 -24.34
CA LEU A 99 6.57 -3.41 -24.41
C LEU A 99 6.77 -4.44 -25.52
N VAL A 100 7.54 -4.10 -26.54
CA VAL A 100 7.81 -4.93 -27.72
C VAL A 100 9.22 -5.48 -27.62
N SER A 101 9.38 -6.78 -27.77
CA SER A 101 10.68 -7.46 -27.85
C SER A 101 10.71 -8.43 -29.04
N ASP A 102 11.78 -8.35 -29.83
CA ASP A 102 12.06 -9.33 -30.87
C ASP A 102 12.74 -10.60 -30.30
N CYS A 103 13.12 -10.59 -29.02
CA CYS A 103 13.66 -11.74 -28.32
C CYS A 103 12.52 -12.71 -27.93
N LYS A 104 12.68 -14.00 -28.28
CA LYS A 104 11.79 -15.05 -27.76
C LYS A 104 12.12 -15.33 -26.30
N ASN A 105 11.21 -14.98 -25.39
CA ASN A 105 11.31 -15.24 -23.96
C ASN A 105 10.00 -15.87 -23.43
N LYS A 106 10.05 -16.53 -22.27
CA LYS A 106 8.87 -17.10 -21.60
C LYS A 106 7.78 -16.06 -21.32
N VAL A 107 8.16 -14.80 -21.14
CA VAL A 107 7.23 -13.70 -20.87
C VAL A 107 6.77 -12.95 -22.12
N THR A 108 7.21 -13.35 -23.32
CA THR A 108 6.82 -12.68 -24.58
C THR A 108 5.77 -13.48 -25.36
N VAL A 109 4.68 -12.84 -25.76
CA VAL A 109 3.61 -13.41 -26.59
C VAL A 109 3.41 -12.50 -27.80
N SER A 110 3.54 -13.06 -29.01
CA SER A 110 3.40 -12.28 -30.26
C SER A 110 4.28 -11.01 -30.30
N ARG A 111 5.53 -11.13 -29.80
CA ARG A 111 6.51 -10.04 -29.63
C ARG A 111 6.19 -8.99 -28.56
N LEU A 112 5.09 -9.13 -27.83
CA LEU A 112 4.78 -8.27 -26.69
C LEU A 112 5.21 -8.92 -25.39
N VAL A 113 5.78 -8.15 -24.47
CA VAL A 113 6.03 -8.61 -23.10
C VAL A 113 4.70 -8.69 -22.38
N SER A 114 4.18 -9.90 -22.20
CA SER A 114 2.89 -10.15 -21.59
C SER A 114 2.96 -9.92 -20.08
N THR A 115 2.08 -9.05 -19.58
CA THR A 115 1.87 -8.83 -18.15
C THR A 115 1.42 -10.10 -17.46
N SER A 116 0.52 -10.86 -18.09
CA SER A 116 0.02 -12.11 -17.52
C SER A 116 1.11 -13.18 -17.39
N MET A 117 1.96 -13.32 -18.41
CA MET A 117 3.07 -14.29 -18.36
C MET A 117 4.15 -13.84 -17.39
N LEU A 118 4.48 -12.55 -17.34
CA LEU A 118 5.44 -12.00 -16.38
C LEU A 118 5.00 -12.29 -14.93
N GLN A 119 3.74 -11.97 -14.62
CA GLN A 119 3.12 -12.23 -13.32
C GLN A 119 3.05 -13.73 -13.00
N LYS A 120 2.72 -14.56 -13.99
CA LYS A 120 2.68 -16.02 -13.86
C LYS A 120 4.06 -16.60 -13.54
N CYS A 121 5.09 -16.23 -14.29
CA CYS A 121 6.45 -16.71 -14.05
C CYS A 121 6.94 -16.34 -12.63
N LEU A 122 6.66 -15.12 -12.17
CA LEU A 122 7.03 -14.72 -10.81
C LEU A 122 6.29 -15.54 -9.74
N ARG A 123 4.98 -15.78 -9.93
CA ARG A 123 4.21 -16.65 -9.04
C ARG A 123 4.77 -18.07 -9.01
N GLU A 124 5.09 -18.65 -10.15
CA GLU A 124 5.64 -20.00 -10.25
C GLU A 124 6.98 -20.12 -9.54
N ASP A 125 7.89 -19.15 -9.74
CA ASP A 125 9.19 -19.13 -9.09
C ASP A 125 9.05 -19.01 -7.56
N LEU A 126 8.20 -18.09 -7.08
CA LEU A 126 7.98 -17.88 -5.65
C LEU A 126 7.21 -19.03 -4.99
N HIS A 127 6.17 -19.59 -5.63
CA HIS A 127 5.47 -20.77 -5.11
C HIS A 127 6.39 -21.99 -5.04
N SER A 128 7.17 -22.23 -6.10
CA SER A 128 8.16 -23.30 -6.11
C SER A 128 9.19 -23.09 -4.99
N LEU A 129 9.61 -21.85 -4.75
CA LEU A 129 10.58 -21.52 -3.69
C LEU A 129 10.01 -21.77 -2.29
N MET A 130 8.72 -21.48 -2.11
CA MET A 130 8.03 -21.57 -0.83
C MET A 130 7.31 -22.90 -0.58
N SER A 131 7.36 -23.83 -1.53
CA SER A 131 6.66 -25.13 -1.45
C SER A 131 7.01 -25.95 -0.19
N MET A 132 8.25 -25.86 0.28
CA MET A 132 8.73 -26.52 1.51
C MET A 132 8.69 -25.62 2.76
N ILE A 133 8.10 -24.43 2.65
CA ILE A 133 7.94 -23.45 3.72
C ILE A 133 9.28 -23.15 4.43
N PRO A 134 10.20 -22.46 3.75
CA PRO A 134 11.59 -22.34 4.19
C PRO A 134 11.71 -21.57 5.50
N VAL A 135 12.76 -21.92 6.25
CA VAL A 135 13.10 -21.30 7.52
C VAL A 135 14.43 -20.56 7.36
N VAL A 136 14.44 -19.27 7.68
CA VAL A 136 15.61 -18.40 7.52
C VAL A 136 16.02 -17.84 8.88
N LYS A 137 17.29 -18.03 9.24
CA LYS A 137 17.89 -17.44 10.44
C LYS A 137 18.64 -16.16 10.07
N CYS A 138 18.19 -15.03 10.63
CA CYS A 138 18.83 -13.75 10.41
C CYS A 138 20.01 -13.52 11.36
N LYS A 139 20.91 -12.60 11.01
CA LYS A 139 22.06 -12.20 11.85
C LYS A 139 21.65 -11.67 13.23
N SER A 140 20.42 -11.18 13.38
CA SER A 140 19.85 -10.78 14.67
C SER A 140 19.60 -11.96 15.64
N GLY A 141 19.74 -13.19 15.16
CA GLY A 141 19.40 -14.42 15.88
C GLY A 141 17.94 -14.83 15.76
N ARG A 142 17.08 -13.99 15.16
CA ARG A 142 15.67 -14.33 14.90
C ARG A 142 15.57 -15.32 13.76
N ILE A 143 14.58 -16.19 13.86
CA ILE A 143 14.28 -17.22 12.88
C ILE A 143 12.89 -16.92 12.31
N TYR A 144 12.76 -17.00 11.00
CA TYR A 144 11.52 -16.71 10.28
C TYR A 144 11.10 -17.90 9.43
N LYS A 145 9.80 -18.19 9.44
CA LYS A 145 9.13 -19.10 8.52
C LYS A 145 8.50 -18.27 7.41
N LEU A 146 8.83 -18.56 6.16
CA LEU A 146 8.37 -17.78 5.01
C LEU A 146 7.21 -18.46 4.31
N CYS A 147 6.19 -17.67 3.99
CA CYS A 147 5.06 -18.08 3.18
C CYS A 147 4.87 -17.07 2.04
N TYR A 148 4.41 -17.55 0.89
CA TYR A 148 4.04 -16.70 -0.24
C TYR A 148 2.55 -16.77 -0.51
N HIS A 149 1.95 -15.59 -0.69
CA HIS A 149 0.57 -15.41 -1.07
C HIS A 149 0.52 -14.51 -2.29
N SER A 150 -0.33 -14.87 -3.24
CA SER A 150 -0.69 -14.01 -4.36
C SER A 150 -2.17 -14.14 -4.65
N ALA A 151 -2.78 -13.06 -5.13
CA ALA A 151 -4.15 -13.12 -5.61
C ALA A 151 -4.21 -13.66 -7.04
N ASN A 152 -5.22 -14.48 -7.33
CA ASN A 152 -5.43 -15.12 -8.63
C ASN A 152 -6.08 -14.20 -9.70
N ILE A 153 -6.04 -12.87 -9.54
CA ILE A 153 -6.74 -11.90 -10.42
C ILE A 153 -5.78 -10.74 -10.79
N PRO A 154 -6.09 -9.86 -11.76
CA PRO A 154 -5.24 -9.62 -12.93
C PRO A 154 -4.12 -8.60 -12.68
N ILE A 155 -4.26 -7.82 -11.61
CA ILE A 155 -3.21 -7.00 -11.01
C ILE A 155 -2.82 -7.72 -9.72
N SER A 156 -1.85 -8.63 -9.82
CA SER A 156 -1.51 -9.49 -8.69
C SER A 156 -0.50 -8.77 -7.80
N ALA A 157 -0.98 -8.15 -6.72
CA ALA A 157 -0.10 -7.86 -5.59
C ALA A 157 0.50 -9.19 -5.08
N HIS A 158 1.79 -9.15 -4.78
CA HIS A 158 2.53 -10.26 -4.23
C HIS A 158 2.80 -10.00 -2.76
N SER A 159 2.66 -11.04 -1.94
CA SER A 159 2.93 -10.96 -0.51
C SER A 159 3.82 -12.11 -0.08
N ILE A 160 5.01 -11.80 0.42
CA ILE A 160 5.87 -12.76 1.12
C ILE A 160 5.80 -12.41 2.61
N VAL A 161 5.31 -13.34 3.42
CA VAL A 161 5.16 -13.15 4.87
C VAL A 161 6.20 -14.00 5.58
N ALA A 162 7.07 -13.34 6.34
CA ALA A 162 8.05 -13.95 7.21
C ALA A 162 7.54 -13.90 8.66
N THR A 163 6.96 -14.98 9.15
CA THR A 163 6.50 -15.10 10.54
C THR A 163 7.66 -15.48 11.44
N GLN A 164 7.91 -14.71 12.50
CA GLN A 164 8.97 -15.00 13.46
C GLN A 164 8.61 -16.26 14.26
N LEU A 165 9.50 -17.26 14.24
CA LEU A 165 9.41 -18.45 15.07
C LEU A 165 9.90 -18.17 16.48
N ASN A 166 9.22 -18.73 17.47
CA ASN A 166 9.52 -18.60 18.90
C ASN A 166 9.80 -17.14 19.30
N PRO A 167 8.81 -16.23 19.16
CA PRO A 167 8.94 -14.90 19.73
C PRO A 167 9.26 -15.05 21.22
N LYS A 168 10.14 -14.18 21.76
CA LYS A 168 10.50 -14.23 23.18
C LYS A 168 9.21 -14.24 24.02
N THR A 169 9.16 -15.15 24.99
CA THR A 169 7.99 -15.51 25.81
C THR A 169 7.28 -14.36 26.52
N GLU A 170 7.92 -13.20 26.66
CA GLU A 170 7.36 -12.00 27.27
C GLU A 170 6.29 -11.29 26.43
N ASP A 171 6.07 -11.71 25.17
CA ASP A 171 5.06 -11.09 24.33
C ASP A 171 4.42 -12.08 23.35
N PRO A 172 3.15 -12.47 23.58
CA PRO A 172 2.51 -13.58 22.87
C PRO A 172 2.06 -13.22 21.46
N LEU A 173 2.17 -11.95 21.03
CA LEU A 173 1.70 -11.55 19.72
C LEU A 173 2.62 -12.02 18.60
N GLU A 174 2.03 -12.71 17.62
CA GLU A 174 2.71 -13.06 16.37
C GLU A 174 3.34 -11.81 15.75
N THR A 175 4.63 -11.92 15.45
CA THR A 175 5.41 -10.85 14.84
C THR A 175 5.83 -11.32 13.46
N CYS A 176 5.51 -10.55 12.43
CA CYS A 176 5.88 -10.90 11.06
C CYS A 176 6.46 -9.70 10.31
N ILE A 177 7.23 -10.02 9.26
CA ILE A 177 7.66 -9.06 8.24
C ILE A 177 6.92 -9.43 6.96
N ALA A 178 6.05 -8.55 6.49
CA ALA A 178 5.33 -8.72 5.24
C ALA A 178 5.98 -7.89 4.13
N PHE A 179 6.48 -8.54 3.09
CA PHE A 179 6.92 -7.92 1.85
C PHE A 179 5.74 -7.91 0.90
N GLU A 180 5.09 -6.76 0.77
CA GLU A 180 3.93 -6.62 -0.11
C GLU A 180 4.27 -5.67 -1.25
N PHE A 181 4.17 -6.15 -2.48
CA PHE A 181 4.66 -5.40 -3.63
C PHE A 181 3.88 -5.70 -4.91
N LEU A 182 3.87 -4.69 -5.78
CA LEU A 182 3.49 -4.77 -7.18
C LEU A 182 4.79 -4.85 -7.99
N LEU A 183 4.87 -5.82 -8.89
CA LEU A 183 6.00 -5.90 -9.82
C LEU A 183 5.92 -4.72 -10.80
N THR A 184 7.01 -3.99 -11.01
CA THR A 184 7.10 -2.93 -12.02
C THR A 184 8.40 -3.03 -12.80
N ILE A 185 8.35 -2.68 -14.09
CA ILE A 185 9.56 -2.60 -14.92
C ILE A 185 10.10 -1.18 -14.82
N LYS A 186 11.38 -1.05 -14.48
CA LYS A 186 12.09 0.21 -14.42
C LYS A 186 12.45 0.67 -15.83
N MET A 187 12.11 1.91 -16.15
CA MET A 187 12.23 2.51 -17.48
C MET A 187 13.17 3.72 -17.42
N PRO A 188 14.49 3.54 -17.63
CA PRO A 188 15.44 4.64 -17.61
C PRO A 188 15.12 5.72 -18.65
N LEU A 189 15.15 6.99 -18.25
CA LEU A 189 14.91 8.11 -19.17
C LEU A 189 15.98 8.26 -20.25
N THR A 190 17.15 7.67 -20.04
CA THR A 190 18.23 7.58 -21.04
C THR A 190 17.87 6.67 -22.22
N SER A 191 16.92 5.75 -22.04
CA SER A 191 16.56 4.72 -23.03
C SER A 191 15.10 4.75 -23.43
N HIS A 192 14.22 5.36 -22.62
CA HIS A 192 12.79 5.39 -22.84
C HIS A 192 12.23 6.79 -22.61
N GLN A 193 11.42 7.26 -23.56
CA GLN A 193 10.76 8.55 -23.46
C GLN A 193 9.81 8.58 -22.26
N LEU A 194 9.70 9.75 -21.61
CA LEU A 194 8.74 9.98 -20.54
C LEU A 194 7.32 10.01 -21.11
N PRO A 195 6.37 9.21 -20.61
CA PRO A 195 4.98 9.29 -21.03
C PRO A 195 4.37 10.67 -20.72
N PRO A 196 3.54 11.26 -21.60
CA PRO A 196 2.92 12.57 -21.39
C PRO A 196 2.12 12.69 -20.09
N CYS A 197 1.49 11.59 -19.65
CA CYS A 197 0.76 11.53 -18.39
C CYS A 197 1.65 11.75 -17.15
N LEU A 198 2.97 11.64 -17.29
CA LEU A 198 3.97 11.87 -16.25
C LEU A 198 4.74 13.19 -16.43
N GLU A 199 4.39 14.06 -17.39
CA GLU A 199 5.12 15.32 -17.64
C GLU A 199 5.17 16.26 -16.43
N LYS A 200 4.19 16.16 -15.53
CA LYS A 200 4.16 16.94 -14.28
C LYS A 200 5.03 16.32 -13.16
N ALA A 201 5.73 15.22 -13.43
CA ALA A 201 6.63 14.60 -12.47
C ALA A 201 7.85 15.48 -12.17
N GLN A 202 8.53 15.21 -11.05
CA GLN A 202 9.61 16.06 -10.55
C GLN A 202 10.82 16.11 -11.51
N PRO A 203 11.54 17.25 -11.58
CA PRO A 203 12.68 17.44 -12.48
C PRO A 203 13.88 16.53 -12.19
N ASN A 204 13.95 15.91 -11.01
CA ASN A 204 15.05 15.05 -10.60
C ASN A 204 14.83 13.56 -10.89
N MET A 205 13.74 13.21 -11.56
CA MET A 205 13.42 11.84 -11.92
C MET A 205 14.36 11.34 -13.04
N ASN A 206 14.98 10.17 -12.87
CA ASN A 206 15.89 9.56 -13.86
C ASN A 206 15.33 8.28 -14.51
N TYR A 207 14.20 7.77 -14.03
CA TYR A 207 13.45 6.66 -14.63
C TYR A 207 11.96 6.82 -14.34
N TRP A 208 11.10 6.13 -15.07
CA TRP A 208 9.71 5.92 -14.69
C TRP A 208 9.44 4.42 -14.56
N LEU A 209 8.25 4.04 -14.10
CA LEU A 209 7.89 2.65 -13.85
C LEU A 209 6.76 2.24 -14.79
N ALA A 210 6.90 1.09 -15.45
CA ALA A 210 5.82 0.44 -16.18
C ALA A 210 5.17 -0.60 -15.25
N LEU A 211 3.97 -0.30 -14.76
CA LEU A 211 3.17 -1.19 -13.93
C LEU A 211 2.36 -2.12 -14.82
N PRO A 212 2.57 -3.45 -14.76
CA PRO A 212 1.74 -4.41 -15.46
C PRO A 212 0.29 -4.25 -15.04
N ILE A 213 -0.58 -4.01 -16.02
CA ILE A 213 -2.01 -4.08 -15.83
C ILE A 213 -2.59 -5.15 -16.73
N SER A 214 -3.71 -5.70 -16.30
CA SER A 214 -4.51 -6.59 -17.13
C SER A 214 -5.84 -5.86 -17.28
N HIS A 215 -6.08 -5.31 -18.46
CA HIS A 215 -7.36 -4.66 -18.76
C HIS A 215 -8.49 -5.69 -18.70
N TYR A 216 -9.62 -5.26 -18.15
CA TYR A 216 -10.87 -6.04 -18.14
C TYR A 216 -11.72 -5.78 -19.40
N ASP A 217 -11.15 -5.11 -20.41
CA ASP A 217 -11.86 -4.87 -21.66
C ASP A 217 -11.81 -6.11 -22.56
N VAL A 218 -12.85 -6.25 -23.38
CA VAL A 218 -13.31 -7.49 -24.05
C VAL A 218 -12.25 -8.15 -24.95
N ASP A 219 -11.20 -7.42 -25.32
CA ASP A 219 -10.04 -7.91 -26.07
C ASP A 219 -8.81 -8.02 -25.15
N PHE A 220 -8.65 -9.19 -24.51
CA PHE A 220 -7.57 -9.57 -23.58
C PHE A 220 -6.12 -9.24 -24.03
N ASN A 221 -5.77 -7.96 -24.12
CA ASN A 221 -4.41 -7.50 -24.33
C ASN A 221 -3.69 -7.54 -23.00
N SER A 222 -3.36 -8.76 -22.57
CA SER A 222 -2.56 -9.13 -21.40
C SER A 222 -1.09 -8.67 -21.50
N SER A 223 -0.86 -7.49 -22.09
CA SER A 223 0.44 -6.94 -22.48
C SER A 223 0.49 -5.41 -22.35
N SER A 224 -0.47 -4.81 -21.66
CA SER A 224 -0.52 -3.37 -21.41
C SER A 224 0.06 -2.99 -20.04
N TYR A 225 0.67 -1.82 -19.96
CA TYR A 225 1.28 -1.29 -18.75
C TYR A 225 0.79 0.13 -18.51
N LEU A 226 0.66 0.51 -17.23
CA LEU A 226 0.47 1.89 -16.82
C LEU A 226 1.81 2.55 -16.55
N ALA A 227 1.93 3.81 -16.96
CA ALA A 227 3.01 4.66 -16.52
C ALA A 227 2.80 5.04 -15.05
N CYS A 228 3.82 4.84 -14.22
CA CYS A 228 3.84 5.29 -12.83
C CYS A 228 5.10 6.11 -12.58
N SER A 229 4.95 7.23 -11.87
CA SER A 229 6.08 7.95 -11.28
C SER A 229 6.47 7.35 -9.94
N HIS A 230 7.61 7.80 -9.41
CA HIS A 230 8.09 7.47 -8.07
C HIS A 230 8.48 8.75 -7.31
N ASN A 231 7.77 9.86 -7.58
CA ASN A 231 8.05 11.18 -7.02
C ASN A 231 7.99 11.20 -5.50
N TRP A 232 7.18 10.34 -4.89
CA TRP A 232 7.09 10.16 -3.44
C TRP A 232 8.47 9.92 -2.82
N GLN A 233 9.39 9.25 -3.53
CA GLN A 233 10.74 8.95 -3.02
C GLN A 233 11.62 10.21 -2.91
N PHE A 234 11.31 11.29 -3.62
CA PHE A 234 12.05 12.56 -3.54
C PHE A 234 11.53 13.51 -2.45
N ILE A 235 10.50 13.10 -1.71
CA ILE A 235 9.95 13.88 -0.61
C ILE A 235 10.94 13.92 0.57
N ASN A 236 11.05 15.07 1.25
CA ASN A 236 11.95 15.23 2.39
C ASN A 236 11.64 14.27 3.57
N GLY A 237 12.63 14.04 4.43
CA GLY A 237 12.55 13.07 5.53
C GLY A 237 11.39 13.31 6.51
N GLN A 238 11.07 14.56 6.83
CA GLN A 238 9.98 14.90 7.74
C GLN A 238 8.61 14.53 7.16
N ARG A 239 8.37 14.89 5.89
CA ARG A 239 7.14 14.57 5.18
C ARG A 239 6.98 13.05 4.98
N ARG A 240 8.08 12.32 4.69
CA ARG A 240 8.07 10.85 4.68
C ARG A 240 7.69 10.25 6.04
N GLN A 241 8.22 10.79 7.13
CA GLN A 241 7.83 10.35 8.48
C GLN A 241 6.34 10.59 8.76
N GLN A 242 5.76 11.69 8.27
CA GLN A 242 4.32 11.94 8.38
C GLN A 242 3.50 10.95 7.56
N ALA A 243 3.89 10.64 6.31
CA ALA A 243 3.25 9.63 5.49
C ALA A 243 3.24 8.25 6.18
N ARG A 244 4.37 7.85 6.75
CA ARG A 244 4.48 6.62 7.54
C ARG A 244 3.55 6.64 8.75
N THR A 245 3.48 7.76 9.47
CA THR A 245 2.57 7.93 10.61
C THR A 245 1.10 7.79 10.17
N LEU A 246 0.74 8.31 9.00
CA LEU A 246 -0.59 8.21 8.42
C LEU A 246 -0.96 6.75 8.10
N VAL A 247 -0.09 6.00 7.45
CA VAL A 247 -0.32 4.57 7.16
C VAL A 247 -0.45 3.76 8.45
N ARG A 248 0.41 4.00 9.44
CA ARG A 248 0.34 3.31 10.74
C ARG A 248 -0.98 3.56 11.47
N LEU A 249 -1.48 4.81 11.42
CA LEU A 249 -2.77 5.17 12.01
C LEU A 249 -3.92 4.42 11.32
N LEU A 250 -3.96 4.46 9.99
CA LEU A 250 -5.01 3.79 9.22
C LEU A 250 -4.96 2.27 9.39
N TYR A 251 -3.76 1.69 9.51
CA TYR A 251 -3.59 0.27 9.81
C TYR A 251 -4.18 -0.07 11.18
N ALA A 252 -3.81 0.68 12.22
CA ALA A 252 -4.32 0.45 13.58
C ALA A 252 -5.85 0.58 13.64
N LEU A 253 -6.42 1.58 12.94
CA LEU A 253 -7.85 1.75 12.79
C LEU A 253 -8.50 0.57 12.05
N SER A 254 -7.86 0.06 10.99
CA SER A 254 -8.41 -1.03 10.18
C SER A 254 -8.39 -2.37 10.92
N VAL A 255 -7.32 -2.66 11.68
CA VAL A 255 -7.26 -3.85 12.54
C VAL A 255 -8.34 -3.82 13.61
N ARG A 256 -8.51 -2.69 14.29
CA ARG A 256 -9.51 -2.58 15.37
C ARG A 256 -10.96 -2.65 14.88
N ASN A 257 -11.20 -2.28 13.64
CA ASN A 257 -12.53 -2.33 13.02
C ASN A 257 -12.80 -3.60 12.21
N ASP A 258 -11.86 -4.54 12.23
CA ASP A 258 -11.92 -5.76 11.43
C ASP A 258 -12.13 -5.48 9.91
N THR A 259 -11.69 -4.31 9.45
CA THR A 259 -11.73 -3.93 8.03
C THR A 259 -10.42 -4.23 7.32
N LEU A 260 -9.38 -4.62 8.06
CA LEU A 260 -8.08 -4.92 7.46
C LEU A 260 -8.15 -6.11 6.50
N GLN A 261 -8.97 -7.14 6.79
CA GLN A 261 -9.19 -8.27 5.88
C GLN A 261 -9.88 -7.86 4.57
N THR A 262 -10.46 -6.66 4.51
CA THR A 262 -11.05 -6.11 3.29
C THR A 262 -10.05 -5.22 2.54
N ILE A 263 -9.14 -4.57 3.26
CA ILE A 263 -8.29 -3.49 2.72
C ILE A 263 -6.86 -3.98 2.46
N GLY A 264 -6.29 -4.87 3.27
CA GLY A 264 -4.88 -5.24 3.20
C GLY A 264 -3.92 -4.09 3.55
N SER A 265 -2.77 -4.39 4.17
CA SER A 265 -1.78 -3.37 4.53
C SER A 265 -1.12 -2.72 3.31
N HIS A 266 -0.96 -3.45 2.20
CA HIS A 266 -0.39 -2.90 0.98
C HIS A 266 -1.26 -1.80 0.35
N ILE A 267 -2.59 -1.88 0.43
CA ILE A 267 -3.46 -0.84 -0.16
C ILE A 267 -3.32 0.45 0.62
N LEU A 268 -3.21 0.40 1.95
CA LEU A 268 -2.95 1.58 2.76
C LEU A 268 -1.64 2.28 2.32
N LYS A 269 -0.58 1.50 2.08
CA LYS A 269 0.69 2.03 1.57
C LYS A 269 0.53 2.60 0.15
N HIS A 270 -0.14 1.86 -0.74
CA HIS A 270 -0.30 2.21 -2.15
C HIS A 270 -1.15 3.47 -2.33
N THR A 271 -2.29 3.57 -1.65
CA THR A 271 -3.14 4.77 -1.64
C THR A 271 -2.37 5.98 -1.10
N CYS A 272 -1.56 5.79 -0.07
CA CYS A 272 -0.71 6.85 0.46
C CYS A 272 0.27 7.34 -0.61
N ILE A 273 1.06 6.43 -1.21
CA ILE A 273 2.01 6.75 -2.29
C ILE A 273 1.29 7.46 -3.43
N ASN A 274 0.20 6.89 -3.94
CA ASN A 274 -0.50 7.44 -5.11
C ASN A 274 -1.11 8.81 -4.85
N ARG A 275 -1.50 9.11 -3.61
CA ARG A 275 -1.94 10.46 -3.26
C ARG A 275 -0.80 11.47 -3.26
N PHE A 276 0.39 11.07 -2.80
CA PHE A 276 1.60 11.89 -2.93
C PHE A 276 2.03 12.06 -4.39
N GLU A 277 1.94 11.02 -5.21
CA GLU A 277 2.23 11.10 -6.64
C GLU A 277 1.26 12.05 -7.34
N PHE A 278 -0.05 11.97 -7.04
CA PHE A 278 -1.07 12.76 -7.71
C PHE A 278 -1.08 14.23 -7.30
N CYS A 279 -1.03 14.52 -6.00
CA CYS A 279 -1.12 15.88 -5.48
C CYS A 279 0.24 16.56 -5.27
N GLY A 280 1.34 15.84 -5.49
CA GLY A 280 2.69 16.36 -5.29
C GLY A 280 2.98 16.82 -3.86
N LEU A 281 3.88 17.80 -3.75
CA LEU A 281 4.32 18.33 -2.46
C LEU A 281 3.21 19.07 -1.70
N ASP A 282 2.23 19.62 -2.40
CA ASP A 282 1.10 20.36 -1.79
C ASP A 282 0.29 19.48 -0.85
N TYR A 283 0.16 18.18 -1.14
CA TYR A 283 -0.50 17.25 -0.23
C TYR A 283 0.30 17.03 1.05
N ALA A 284 1.62 17.00 0.95
CA ALA A 284 2.50 16.82 2.10
C ALA A 284 2.39 17.96 3.12
N ASP A 285 2.08 19.16 2.64
CA ASP A 285 1.95 20.38 3.45
C ASP A 285 0.56 20.56 4.06
N ARG A 286 -0.41 19.73 3.69
CA ARG A 286 -1.74 19.76 4.31
C ARG A 286 -1.67 19.38 5.81
N PRO A 287 -2.55 19.96 6.64
CA PRO A 287 -2.71 19.53 8.03
C PRO A 287 -2.87 18.01 8.13
N PHE A 288 -2.25 17.38 9.13
CA PHE A 288 -2.23 15.93 9.24
C PHE A 288 -3.65 15.33 9.31
N ALA A 289 -4.54 15.94 10.10
CA ALA A 289 -5.95 15.56 10.19
C ALA A 289 -6.67 15.58 8.83
N SER A 290 -6.37 16.57 7.99
CA SER A 290 -6.90 16.64 6.62
C SER A 290 -6.44 15.49 5.74
N ARG A 291 -5.18 15.04 5.89
CA ARG A 291 -4.66 13.89 5.15
C ARG A 291 -5.27 12.57 5.62
N VAL A 292 -5.55 12.43 6.91
CA VAL A 292 -6.30 11.28 7.46
C VAL A 292 -7.66 11.17 6.78
N ILE A 293 -8.40 12.28 6.69
CA ILE A 293 -9.70 12.31 6.02
C ILE A 293 -9.56 11.96 4.53
N ASP A 294 -8.58 12.55 3.82
CA ASP A 294 -8.35 12.24 2.40
C ASP A 294 -8.13 10.73 2.16
N MET A 295 -7.29 10.11 2.98
CA MET A 295 -7.04 8.68 2.91
C MET A 295 -8.27 7.84 3.23
N MET A 296 -9.02 8.20 4.27
CA MET A 296 -10.27 7.50 4.64
C MET A 296 -11.31 7.61 3.52
N LEU A 297 -11.42 8.77 2.87
CA LEU A 297 -12.33 8.97 1.75
C LEU A 297 -11.91 8.13 0.55
N MET A 298 -10.63 8.17 0.13
CA MET A 298 -10.15 7.35 -0.98
C MET A 298 -10.40 5.85 -0.74
N HIS A 299 -10.07 5.36 0.46
CA HIS A 299 -10.35 3.96 0.80
C HIS A 299 -11.84 3.65 0.84
N GLY A 300 -12.66 4.55 1.39
CA GLY A 300 -14.10 4.41 1.44
C GLY A 300 -14.75 4.40 0.06
N THR A 301 -14.33 5.30 -0.84
CA THR A 301 -14.84 5.38 -2.21
C THR A 301 -14.46 4.15 -3.03
N SER A 302 -13.19 3.70 -2.96
CA SER A 302 -12.77 2.48 -3.65
C SER A 302 -13.57 1.27 -3.16
N LYS A 303 -13.86 1.20 -1.84
CA LYS A 303 -14.69 0.14 -1.25
C LYS A 303 -16.14 0.17 -1.76
N LEU A 304 -16.75 1.34 -1.81
CA LEU A 304 -18.12 1.50 -2.33
C LEU A 304 -18.21 1.09 -3.80
N GLU A 305 -17.20 1.43 -4.61
CA GLU A 305 -17.16 1.03 -6.02
C GLU A 305 -17.01 -0.47 -6.20
N ALA A 306 -16.12 -1.12 -5.45
CA ALA A 306 -15.97 -2.57 -5.48
C ALA A 306 -17.25 -3.30 -5.04
N LEU A 307 -17.95 -2.79 -4.03
CA LEU A 307 -19.25 -3.31 -3.61
C LEU A 307 -20.30 -3.13 -4.69
N ASN A 308 -20.36 -1.96 -5.33
CA ASN A 308 -21.30 -1.68 -6.42
C ASN A 308 -21.03 -2.56 -7.65
N MET A 309 -19.77 -2.77 -8.02
CA MET A 309 -19.39 -3.70 -9.09
C MET A 309 -19.77 -5.14 -8.75
N THR A 310 -19.54 -5.56 -7.50
CA THR A 310 -19.92 -6.90 -7.04
C THR A 310 -21.43 -7.11 -7.07
N PHE A 311 -22.19 -6.10 -6.66
CA PHE A 311 -23.65 -6.13 -6.67
C PHE A 311 -24.24 -6.14 -8.08
N ASN A 312 -23.73 -5.29 -8.98
CA ASN A 312 -24.29 -5.13 -10.32
C ASN A 312 -23.81 -6.19 -11.32
N GLN A 313 -22.62 -6.77 -11.13
CA GLN A 313 -22.00 -7.68 -12.10
C GLN A 313 -21.83 -9.11 -11.57
N GLY A 314 -22.20 -9.38 -10.30
CA GLY A 314 -22.02 -10.68 -9.66
C GLY A 314 -20.55 -11.12 -9.52
N ARG A 315 -19.60 -10.22 -9.81
CA ARG A 315 -18.15 -10.50 -9.75
C ARG A 315 -17.60 -10.02 -8.42
N LEU A 316 -17.10 -10.95 -7.62
CA LEU A 316 -16.48 -10.62 -6.34
C LEU A 316 -15.19 -9.81 -6.58
N VAL A 317 -15.24 -8.49 -6.43
CA VAL A 317 -14.05 -7.64 -6.51
C VAL A 317 -13.37 -7.68 -5.15
N ARG A 318 -12.28 -8.44 -5.02
CA ARG A 318 -11.43 -8.35 -3.83
C ARG A 318 -10.70 -7.02 -3.87
N LEU A 319 -11.04 -6.13 -2.95
CA LEU A 319 -10.38 -4.84 -2.80
C LEU A 319 -8.89 -5.00 -2.60
N GLU A 320 -8.47 -6.02 -1.83
CA GLU A 320 -7.09 -6.48 -1.57
C GLU A 320 -6.20 -6.66 -2.82
N THR A 321 -6.72 -6.49 -4.04
CA THR A 321 -5.96 -6.73 -5.26
C THR A 321 -5.85 -5.51 -6.17
N ASN A 322 -6.65 -4.47 -5.92
CA ASN A 322 -6.70 -3.33 -6.83
C ASN A 322 -5.89 -2.14 -6.28
N PRO A 323 -4.81 -1.73 -6.96
CA PRO A 323 -4.11 -0.50 -6.60
C PRO A 323 -5.07 0.69 -6.68
N ALA A 324 -5.03 1.58 -5.70
CA ALA A 324 -5.69 2.88 -5.83
C ALA A 324 -5.17 3.61 -7.06
N LEU A 325 -6.03 3.98 -7.99
CA LEU A 325 -5.64 4.63 -9.25
C LEU A 325 -5.64 6.15 -9.11
N GLN A 326 -5.04 6.84 -10.08
CA GLN A 326 -5.07 8.30 -10.14
C GLN A 326 -6.51 8.85 -10.22
N SER A 327 -7.41 8.12 -10.89
CA SER A 327 -8.84 8.43 -10.93
C SER A 327 -9.50 8.47 -9.54
N ASP A 328 -9.03 7.65 -8.61
CA ASP A 328 -9.60 7.57 -7.25
C ASP A 328 -9.24 8.81 -6.44
N CYS A 329 -8.06 9.39 -6.70
CA CYS A 329 -7.67 10.67 -6.13
C CYS A 329 -8.61 11.81 -6.58
N VAL A 330 -8.97 11.84 -7.88
CA VAL A 330 -9.89 12.85 -8.42
C VAL A 330 -11.27 12.74 -7.77
N LYS A 331 -11.80 11.51 -7.65
CA LYS A 331 -13.10 11.26 -7.02
C LYS A 331 -13.10 11.69 -5.55
N ALA A 332 -12.05 11.38 -4.80
CA ALA A 332 -11.92 11.81 -3.41
C ALA A 332 -11.91 13.34 -3.27
N ASP A 333 -11.27 14.07 -4.19
CA ASP A 333 -11.31 15.54 -4.21
C ASP A 333 -12.70 16.11 -4.55
N VAL A 334 -13.50 15.43 -5.37
CA VAL A 334 -14.91 15.78 -5.60
C VAL A 334 -15.71 15.59 -4.32
N VAL A 335 -15.63 14.42 -3.68
CA VAL A 335 -16.34 14.13 -2.43
C VAL A 335 -15.95 15.12 -1.33
N ARG A 336 -14.65 15.42 -1.20
CA ARG A 336 -14.15 16.39 -0.23
C ARG A 336 -14.69 17.81 -0.48
N ARG A 337 -14.83 18.24 -1.74
CA ARG A 337 -15.45 19.54 -2.08
C ARG A 337 -16.91 19.58 -1.66
N LEU A 338 -17.68 18.54 -2.00
CA LEU A 338 -19.07 18.41 -1.57
C LEU A 338 -19.21 18.45 -0.03
N MET A 339 -18.28 17.83 0.69
CA MET A 339 -18.25 17.87 2.16
C MET A 339 -17.87 19.24 2.74
N LYS A 340 -17.10 20.06 2.02
CA LYS A 340 -16.80 21.45 2.44
C LYS A 340 -18.01 22.36 2.23
N ASP A 341 -18.76 22.13 1.16
CA ASP A 341 -19.93 22.93 0.80
C ASP A 341 -21.12 22.61 1.72
N HIS A 342 -21.19 21.37 2.23
CA HIS A 342 -22.10 20.99 3.29
C HIS A 342 -21.44 21.07 4.66
N LYS A 343 -21.61 22.20 5.36
CA LYS A 343 -21.11 22.45 6.73
C LYS A 343 -21.47 21.36 7.76
N ASP A 344 -22.43 20.48 7.46
CA ASP A 344 -22.96 19.45 8.38
C ASP A 344 -22.48 18.01 8.12
N ILE A 345 -21.82 17.73 6.98
CA ILE A 345 -21.58 16.32 6.58
C ILE A 345 -20.40 15.68 7.30
N VAL A 346 -19.43 16.44 7.80
CA VAL A 346 -18.46 15.95 8.78
C VAL A 346 -18.31 16.96 9.88
N SER A 347 -19.26 16.93 10.80
CA SER A 347 -18.96 17.42 12.14
C SER A 347 -17.77 16.61 12.67
N PRO A 348 -16.70 17.26 13.17
CA PRO A 348 -15.61 16.60 13.87
C PRO A 348 -16.10 15.63 14.97
N MET A 349 -17.34 15.80 15.47
CA MET A 349 -18.05 14.87 16.36
C MET A 349 -18.30 13.49 15.76
N LYS A 350 -18.68 13.36 14.48
CA LYS A 350 -18.94 12.03 13.87
C LYS A 350 -17.64 11.25 13.64
N LEU A 351 -16.58 11.94 13.24
CA LEU A 351 -15.23 11.37 13.22
C LEU A 351 -14.78 11.00 14.64
N TYR A 352 -14.98 11.87 15.63
CA TYR A 352 -14.66 11.60 17.03
C TYR A 352 -15.46 10.43 17.63
N GLU A 353 -16.75 10.29 17.32
CA GLU A 353 -17.56 9.13 17.72
C GLU A 353 -17.03 7.85 17.08
N MET A 354 -16.53 7.90 15.83
CA MET A 354 -15.77 6.79 15.25
C MET A 354 -14.50 6.53 16.09
N PHE A 355 -13.68 7.55 16.41
CA PHE A 355 -12.46 7.39 17.23
C PHE A 355 -12.72 6.88 18.67
N TRP A 356 -13.84 7.26 19.29
CA TRP A 356 -14.23 6.85 20.64
C TRP A 356 -14.73 5.40 20.68
N LEU A 357 -15.42 4.95 19.63
CA LEU A 357 -15.73 3.53 19.41
C LEU A 357 -14.46 2.66 19.21
N PHE A 358 -13.30 3.27 18.94
CA PHE A 358 -12.01 2.57 18.73
C PHE A 358 -11.13 2.44 19.99
N GLY A 359 -11.66 2.73 21.19
CA GLY A 359 -11.05 2.37 22.48
C GLY A 359 -9.85 3.24 22.90
N PHE A 360 -9.95 4.55 22.73
CA PHE A 360 -9.07 5.53 23.38
C PHE A 360 -9.75 6.06 24.65
N ASP A 361 -9.80 5.24 25.71
CA ASP A 361 -10.60 5.50 26.92
C ASP A 361 -10.16 6.76 27.71
N ASP A 362 -8.97 7.29 27.43
CA ASP A 362 -8.39 8.46 28.10
C ASP A 362 -8.93 9.82 27.59
N ILE A 363 -9.71 9.82 26.49
CA ILE A 363 -10.16 11.06 25.83
C ILE A 363 -11.66 11.27 26.11
N LYS A 364 -11.98 12.07 27.15
CA LYS A 364 -13.37 12.39 27.52
C LYS A 364 -14.03 13.39 26.55
N PRO A 365 -15.31 13.23 26.19
CA PRO A 365 -16.04 14.18 25.33
C PRO A 365 -16.34 15.52 26.04
N PRO A 366 -16.72 16.58 25.28
CA PRO A 366 -16.75 17.93 25.85
C PRO A 366 -17.94 18.03 26.79
N PRO A 367 -17.81 18.69 27.95
CA PRO A 367 -18.89 18.79 28.92
C PRO A 367 -20.18 19.42 28.35
N GLN A 368 -20.07 20.20 27.27
CA GLN A 368 -21.18 20.88 26.60
C GLN A 368 -22.19 19.92 25.92
N PHE A 369 -21.86 18.65 25.71
CA PHE A 369 -22.69 17.71 24.94
C PHE A 369 -23.28 16.54 25.75
N GLY A 370 -22.91 16.38 27.04
CA GLY A 370 -23.55 15.40 27.94
C GLY A 370 -25.05 15.67 28.17
N ASN A 371 -25.48 16.92 27.98
CA ASN A 371 -26.85 17.34 28.21
C ASN A 371 -27.81 17.00 27.05
N GLN A 372 -27.31 16.82 25.81
CA GLN A 372 -28.17 16.45 24.67
C GLN A 372 -28.57 14.95 24.70
N ARG A 373 -27.69 14.05 25.13
CA ARG A 373 -28.02 12.61 25.27
C ARG A 373 -28.89 12.31 26.50
N ARG A 374 -28.81 13.09 27.59
CA ARG A 374 -29.76 12.99 28.72
C ARG A 374 -31.18 13.40 28.30
N ARG A 375 -31.32 14.42 27.44
CA ARG A 375 -32.63 14.82 26.87
C ARG A 375 -33.21 13.76 25.91
N GLN A 376 -32.41 13.16 25.04
CA GLN A 376 -32.90 12.10 24.13
C GLN A 376 -33.25 10.78 24.85
N LYS A 377 -32.54 10.40 25.93
CA LYS A 377 -32.91 9.22 26.74
C LYS A 377 -34.20 9.44 27.54
N ASN A 378 -34.48 10.66 27.99
CA ASN A 378 -35.72 10.96 28.70
C ASN A 378 -36.93 11.03 27.76
N ASN A 379 -36.74 11.49 26.52
CA ASN A 379 -37.83 11.48 25.52
C ASN A 379 -38.19 10.08 24.99
N LYS A 380 -37.27 9.10 25.06
CA LYS A 380 -37.56 7.69 24.75
C LYS A 380 -38.19 6.89 25.90
N LYS A 381 -38.24 7.45 27.11
CA LYS A 381 -38.95 6.86 28.26
C LYS A 381 -40.35 7.44 28.46
N ALA A 382 -40.70 8.48 27.72
CA ALA A 382 -41.98 9.17 27.77
C ALA A 382 -42.79 9.06 26.46
N ALA A 383 -42.40 8.13 25.58
CA ALA A 383 -43.08 7.80 24.33
C ALA A 383 -43.40 6.31 24.30
#